data_AF-A0A485B9W8-F1
#
_entry.id   AF-A0A485B9W8-F1
#
_cell.length_a   1.000
_cell.length_b   1.000
_cell.length_c   1.000
_cell.angle_alpha   90.00
_cell.angle_beta   90.00
_cell.angle_gamma   90.00
#
_symmetry.space_group_name_H-M   'P 1'
#
loop_
_entity.id
_entity.type
_entity.pdbx_description
1 polymer ?
#
loop_
_entity_poly.entity_id
_entity_poly.type
_entity_poly.pdbx_seq_one_letter_code
_entity_poly.pdbx_strand_id
1 'polypeptide(L)'
;MRDVVIPYQWDALNDRIDEADPSHAIENFRIAAGVSKANFTVWFFRTVTVAKWLEAVAWSLCQKPDSELEKTADEVIELVADAQCEDGYLNTLLHGQSSSATLDESRRVPRALLCRAHD
;
A
#
# COMPACT_ATOMS: atom_id res chain seq x y z
N MET A 1 -5.72 -9.84 18.20
CA MET A 1 -4.99 -9.21 17.07
C MET A 1 -5.19 -10.04 15.80
N ARG A 2 -4.67 -11.26 15.72
CA ARG A 2 -4.76 -12.12 14.53
C ARG A 2 -6.18 -12.41 14.04
N ASP A 3 -7.08 -12.88 14.90
CA ASP A 3 -8.37 -13.40 14.43
C ASP A 3 -9.45 -12.32 14.21
N VAL A 4 -9.13 -11.06 14.54
CA VAL A 4 -10.10 -9.96 14.52
C VAL A 4 -9.53 -8.74 13.80
N VAL A 5 -8.37 -8.26 14.25
CA VAL A 5 -7.82 -6.98 13.78
C VAL A 5 -7.21 -7.12 12.38
N ILE A 6 -6.41 -8.16 12.14
CA ILE A 6 -5.76 -8.36 10.83
C ILE A 6 -6.80 -8.59 9.71
N PRO A 7 -7.82 -9.47 9.88
CA PRO A 7 -8.90 -9.63 8.91
C PRO A 7 -9.68 -8.34 8.68
N TYR A 8 -10.09 -7.66 9.75
CA TYR A 8 -10.84 -6.41 9.63
C TYR A 8 -10.04 -5.32 8.89
N GLN A 9 -8.75 -5.16 9.22
CA GLN A 9 -7.87 -4.23 8.52
C GLN A 9 -7.68 -4.61 7.05
N TRP A 10 -7.59 -5.91 6.74
CA TRP A 10 -7.48 -6.39 5.38
C TRP A 10 -8.72 -6.03 4.55
N ASP A 11 -9.92 -6.22 5.13
CA ASP A 11 -11.17 -5.84 4.48
C ASP A 11 -11.28 -4.33 4.30
N ALA A 12 -10.87 -3.54 5.30
CA ALA A 12 -10.82 -2.08 5.19
C ALA A 12 -9.86 -1.62 4.07
N LEU A 13 -8.66 -2.19 3.99
CA LEU A 13 -7.66 -1.85 2.97
C LEU A 13 -8.09 -2.19 1.54
N ASN A 14 -8.99 -3.17 1.39
CA ASN A 14 -9.59 -3.63 0.15
C ASN A 14 -10.98 -3.05 -0.12
N ASP A 15 -11.44 -2.07 0.66
CA ASP A 15 -12.75 -1.42 0.51
C ASP A 15 -13.93 -2.41 0.58
N ARG A 16 -13.85 -3.43 1.45
CA ARG A 16 -14.87 -4.49 1.61
C ARG A 16 -15.81 -4.28 2.82
N ILE A 17 -15.78 -3.09 3.42
CA ILE A 17 -16.61 -2.74 4.59
C ILE A 17 -17.54 -1.60 4.16
N ASP A 18 -18.83 -1.91 4.01
CA ASP A 18 -19.82 -0.98 3.45
C ASP A 18 -20.03 0.26 4.33
N GLU A 19 -19.93 0.11 5.65
CA GLU A 19 -20.14 1.19 6.62
C GLU A 19 -18.89 2.05 6.88
N ALA A 20 -17.74 1.72 6.27
CA ALA A 20 -16.49 2.44 6.45
C ALA A 20 -16.17 3.32 5.23
N ASP A 21 -15.51 4.46 5.47
CA ASP A 21 -14.97 5.28 4.39
C ASP A 21 -13.91 4.48 3.60
N PRO A 22 -13.91 4.54 2.26
CA PRO A 22 -13.03 3.72 1.45
C PRO A 22 -11.55 4.10 1.61
N SER A 23 -10.74 3.07 1.79
CA SER A 23 -9.30 3.12 1.93
C SER A 23 -8.55 3.17 0.60
N HIS A 24 -9.04 2.57 -0.49
CA HIS A 24 -8.36 2.54 -1.80
C HIS A 24 -6.86 2.18 -1.76
N ALA A 25 -6.40 1.53 -0.69
CA ALA A 25 -4.98 1.44 -0.39
C ALA A 25 -4.34 0.39 -1.29
N ILE A 26 -4.92 -0.81 -1.32
CA ILE A 26 -4.51 -1.86 -2.25
C ILE A 26 -4.81 -1.46 -3.69
N GLU A 27 -5.92 -0.78 -3.96
CA GLU A 27 -6.26 -0.33 -5.32
C GLU A 27 -5.23 0.66 -5.87
N ASN A 28 -4.73 1.58 -5.06
CA ASN A 28 -3.66 2.49 -5.47
C ASN A 28 -2.35 1.75 -5.82
N PHE A 29 -2.02 0.66 -5.12
CA PHE A 29 -0.89 -0.20 -5.50
C PHE A 29 -1.16 -0.94 -6.81
N ARG A 30 -2.39 -1.43 -7.05
CA ARG A 30 -2.76 -2.03 -8.34
C ARG A 30 -2.67 -1.04 -9.50
N ILE A 31 -3.03 0.22 -9.28
CA ILE A 31 -2.85 1.29 -10.28
C ILE A 31 -1.36 1.55 -10.51
N ALA A 32 -0.56 1.65 -9.45
CA ALA A 32 0.88 1.91 -9.54
C ALA A 32 1.64 0.77 -10.24
N ALA A 33 1.26 -0.48 -10.00
CA ALA A 33 1.77 -1.67 -10.69
C ALA A 33 1.23 -1.83 -12.13
N GLY A 34 0.35 -0.94 -12.60
CA GLY A 34 -0.25 -1.02 -13.93
C GLY A 34 -1.30 -2.14 -14.12
N VAL A 35 -1.70 -2.80 -13.03
CA VAL A 35 -2.70 -3.88 -13.02
C VAL A 35 -4.13 -3.32 -13.14
N SER A 36 -4.40 -2.15 -12.55
CA SER A 36 -5.69 -1.47 -12.60
C SER A 36 -5.64 -0.15 -13.37
N LYS A 37 -6.73 0.17 -14.06
CA LYS A 37 -6.96 1.46 -14.76
C LYS A 37 -7.97 2.34 -14.04
N ALA A 38 -8.31 2.02 -12.79
CA ALA A 38 -9.22 2.82 -11.99
C ALA A 38 -8.65 4.22 -11.72
N ASN A 39 -9.52 5.14 -11.29
CA ASN A 39 -9.09 6.48 -10.93
C ASN A 39 -8.28 6.45 -9.64
N PHE A 40 -7.10 7.05 -9.70
CA PHE A 40 -6.22 7.14 -8.55
C PHE A 40 -6.84 8.05 -7.47
N THR A 41 -6.95 7.55 -6.24
CA THR A 41 -7.46 8.36 -5.14
C THR A 41 -6.31 8.90 -4.29
N VAL A 42 -6.16 10.22 -4.31
CA VAL A 42 -5.06 10.93 -3.64
C VAL A 42 -5.32 11.00 -2.13
N TRP A 43 -4.58 10.20 -1.37
CA TRP A 43 -4.42 10.42 0.07
C TRP A 43 -3.02 9.97 0.53
N PHE A 44 -2.34 10.84 1.26
CA PHE A 44 -0.89 10.76 1.47
C PHE A 44 -0.41 9.57 2.31
N PHE A 45 -1.24 9.03 3.22
CA PHE A 45 -0.83 7.93 4.10
C PHE A 45 -1.30 6.53 3.66
N ARG A 46 -1.82 6.33 2.44
CA ARG A 46 -2.31 5.00 1.99
C ARG A 46 -1.19 3.96 1.80
N THR A 47 0.03 4.40 1.47
CA THR A 47 1.20 3.50 1.35
C THR A 47 1.63 2.96 2.72
N VAL A 48 1.59 3.80 3.76
CA VAL A 48 2.03 3.40 5.11
C VAL A 48 1.02 2.48 5.81
N THR A 49 -0.25 2.51 5.43
CA THR A 49 -1.27 1.58 5.99
C THR A 49 -1.05 0.15 5.51
N VAL A 50 -0.60 -0.05 4.26
CA VAL A 50 -0.23 -1.37 3.73
C VAL A 50 1.04 -1.89 4.39
N ALA A 51 2.07 -1.04 4.53
CA ALA A 51 3.32 -1.41 5.21
C ALA A 51 3.08 -1.85 6.67
N LYS A 52 2.27 -1.09 7.42
CA LYS A 52 1.91 -1.44 8.81
C LYS A 52 1.08 -2.71 8.93
N TRP A 53 0.23 -2.99 7.94
CA TRP A 53 -0.51 -4.25 7.90
C TRP A 53 0.45 -5.43 7.68
N LEU A 54 1.41 -5.32 6.75
CA LEU A 54 2.46 -6.33 6.54
C LEU A 54 3.31 -6.55 7.80
N GLU A 55 3.67 -5.49 8.53
CA GLU A 55 4.38 -5.60 9.81
C GLU A 55 3.57 -6.39 10.85
N ALA A 56 2.27 -6.11 10.98
CA ALA A 56 1.38 -6.84 11.88
C ALA A 56 1.22 -8.31 11.48
N VAL A 57 1.16 -8.60 10.18
CA VAL A 57 1.10 -9.97 9.65
C VAL A 57 2.39 -10.73 9.95
N ALA A 58 3.56 -10.14 9.67
CA ALA A 58 4.86 -10.75 9.97
C ALA A 58 4.98 -11.08 11.46
N TRP A 59 4.60 -10.15 12.34
CA TRP A 59 4.61 -10.39 13.79
C TRP A 59 3.62 -11.49 14.22
N SER A 60 2.48 -11.62 13.54
CA SER A 60 1.54 -12.71 13.80
C SER A 60 2.06 -14.07 13.33
N LEU A 61 2.72 -14.14 12.17
CA LEU A 61 3.25 -15.40 11.60
C LEU A 61 4.42 -15.94 12.43
N CYS A 62 5.27 -15.07 12.98
CA CYS A 62 6.32 -15.45 13.93
C CYS A 62 5.80 -16.17 15.17
N GLN A 63 4.58 -15.85 15.63
CA GLN A 63 3.97 -16.49 16.80
C GLN A 63 3.25 -17.78 16.45
N LYS A 64 2.57 -17.81 15.30
CA LYS A 64 1.83 -18.97 14.82
C LYS A 64 1.82 -18.97 13.29
N PRO A 65 2.39 -19.99 12.63
CA PRO A 65 2.31 -20.11 11.18
C PRO A 65 0.86 -20.11 10.68
N ASP A 66 0.65 -19.57 9.47
CA ASP A 66 -0.62 -19.52 8.77
C ASP A 66 -0.36 -19.49 7.27
N SER A 67 -0.62 -20.60 6.57
CA SER A 67 -0.30 -20.66 5.14
C SER A 67 -1.15 -19.70 4.30
N GLU A 68 -2.39 -19.44 4.69
CA GLU A 68 -3.28 -18.56 3.94
C GLU A 68 -2.91 -17.10 4.15
N LEU A 69 -2.58 -16.71 5.38
CA LEU A 69 -2.14 -15.35 5.68
C LEU A 69 -0.74 -15.07 5.09
N GLU A 70 0.16 -16.05 5.12
CA GLU A 70 1.48 -15.98 4.49
C GLU A 70 1.36 -15.77 2.98
N LYS A 71 0.54 -16.59 2.31
CA LYS A 71 0.25 -16.42 0.88
C LYS A 71 -0.32 -15.03 0.56
N THR A 72 -1.25 -14.55 1.39
CA THR A 72 -1.81 -13.19 1.20
C THR A 72 -0.74 -12.12 1.36
N ALA A 73 0.18 -12.28 2.32
CA ALA A 73 1.30 -11.36 2.50
C ALA A 73 2.25 -11.38 1.30
N ASP A 74 2.57 -12.56 0.77
CA ASP A 74 3.41 -12.72 -0.43
C ASP A 74 2.79 -12.02 -1.64
N GLU A 75 1.49 -12.20 -1.89
CA GLU A 75 0.78 -11.54 -2.98
C GLU A 75 0.84 -10.00 -2.85
N VAL A 76 0.76 -9.47 -1.63
CA VAL A 76 0.89 -8.03 -1.38
C VAL A 76 2.33 -7.56 -1.57
N ILE A 77 3.33 -8.34 -1.16
CA ILE A 77 4.75 -8.02 -1.35
C ILE A 77 5.09 -7.95 -2.84
N GLU A 78 4.64 -8.91 -3.64
CA GLU A 78 4.81 -8.90 -5.09
C GLU A 78 4.14 -7.66 -5.71
N LEU A 79 2.92 -7.33 -5.29
CA LEU A 79 2.23 -6.12 -5.76
C LEU A 79 3.00 -4.83 -5.40
N VAL A 80 3.60 -4.77 -4.21
CA VAL A 80 4.44 -3.64 -3.80
C VAL A 80 5.72 -3.57 -4.64
N ALA A 81 6.33 -4.70 -4.95
CA ALA A 81 7.51 -4.79 -5.81
C ALA A 81 7.19 -4.34 -7.25
N ASP A 82 6.07 -4.78 -7.82
CA ASP A 82 5.62 -4.36 -9.15
C ASP A 82 5.29 -2.87 -9.22
N ALA A 83 4.86 -2.27 -8.10
CA ALA A 83 4.60 -0.85 -7.99
C ALA A 83 5.88 0.01 -7.78
N GLN A 84 7.05 -0.61 -7.63
CA GLN A 84 8.31 0.09 -7.40
C GLN A 84 8.91 0.60 -8.71
N CYS A 85 9.41 1.85 -8.72
CA CYS A 85 10.17 2.39 -9.85
C CYS A 85 11.53 1.68 -10.01
N GLU A 86 12.09 1.72 -11.23
CA GLU A 86 13.43 1.16 -11.53
C GLU A 86 14.57 1.77 -10.67
N ASP A 87 14.41 3.00 -10.18
CA ASP A 87 15.37 3.67 -9.29
C ASP A 87 15.18 3.32 -7.81
N GLY A 88 14.25 2.41 -7.51
CA GLY A 88 13.90 1.95 -6.17
C GLY A 88 12.87 2.82 -5.45
N TYR A 89 12.39 3.92 -6.04
CA TYR A 89 11.41 4.78 -5.41
C TYR A 89 10.01 4.11 -5.36
N LEU A 90 9.38 4.15 -4.19
CA LEU A 90 8.05 3.59 -3.96
C LEU A 90 7.11 4.65 -3.39
N ASN A 91 6.25 5.20 -4.25
CA ASN A 91 5.12 6.05 -3.84
C ASN A 91 3.99 5.92 -4.86
N THR A 92 2.83 5.47 -4.40
CA THR A 92 1.65 5.33 -5.26
C THR A 92 1.18 6.66 -5.84
N LEU A 93 1.44 7.80 -5.16
CA LEU A 93 1.07 9.15 -5.62
C LEU A 93 1.73 9.57 -6.94
N LEU A 94 2.93 9.07 -7.26
CA LEU A 94 3.65 9.47 -8.47
C LEU A 94 3.18 8.74 -9.74
N HIS A 95 2.53 7.59 -9.60
CA HIS A 95 2.15 6.73 -10.72
C HIS A 95 0.76 7.08 -11.30
N GLY A 96 -0.08 7.80 -10.56
CA GLY A 96 -1.50 8.03 -10.89
C GLY A 96 -1.84 9.31 -11.67
N GLN A 97 -0.89 10.03 -12.28
CA GLN A 97 -1.17 11.29 -12.99
C GLN A 97 -1.07 11.11 -14.51
N SER A 98 -2.23 10.99 -15.17
CA SER A 98 -2.34 11.23 -16.62
C SER A 98 -2.11 12.72 -16.93
N SER A 99 -1.02 13.00 -17.65
CA SER A 99 -0.70 14.21 -18.43
C SER A 99 -1.64 15.42 -18.29
N SER A 100 -1.39 16.32 -17.32
CA SER A 100 -1.73 17.76 -17.43
C SER A 100 -1.17 18.62 -16.31
N ALA A 101 -0.77 18.04 -15.17
CA ALA A 101 -0.13 18.82 -14.12
C ALA A 101 1.39 18.66 -14.25
N THR A 102 2.06 19.66 -14.82
CA THR A 102 3.49 19.86 -14.60
C THR A 102 3.68 19.98 -13.09
N LEU A 103 4.08 18.90 -12.44
CA LEU A 103 4.45 18.94 -11.04
C LEU A 103 5.73 19.75 -10.95
N ASP A 104 5.58 20.96 -10.42
CA ASP A 104 6.66 21.71 -9.82
C ASP A 104 7.54 20.76 -9.00
N GLU A 105 8.81 20.67 -9.39
CA GLU A 105 9.86 19.88 -8.71
C GLU A 105 9.94 20.20 -7.21
N SER A 106 9.40 21.34 -6.75
CA SER A 106 9.27 21.70 -5.33
C SER A 106 8.29 20.82 -4.53
N ARG A 107 7.36 20.13 -5.21
CA ARG A 107 6.40 19.19 -4.59
C ARG A 107 6.87 17.75 -4.61
N ARG A 108 8.08 17.46 -5.14
CA ARG A 108 8.81 16.27 -4.70
C ARG A 108 9.04 16.42 -3.21
N VAL A 109 8.29 15.69 -2.41
CA VAL A 109 8.69 15.46 -1.02
C VAL A 109 10.13 14.92 -1.10
N PRO A 110 11.12 15.59 -0.51
CA PRO A 110 12.52 15.34 -0.79
C PRO A 110 12.84 13.85 -0.68
N ARG A 111 13.71 13.38 -1.59
CA ARG A 111 14.20 12.00 -1.83
C ARG A 111 14.63 11.19 -0.59
N ALA A 112 14.58 11.78 0.60
CA ALA A 112 15.01 11.26 1.88
C ALA A 112 13.88 11.02 2.91
N LEU A 113 12.64 11.45 2.66
CA LEU A 113 11.62 11.46 3.73
C LEU A 113 10.82 10.16 3.93
N LEU A 114 10.81 9.24 2.97
CA LEU A 114 10.01 8.00 3.09
C LEU A 114 10.79 6.79 3.61
N CYS A 115 12.13 6.84 3.61
CA CYS A 115 12.98 5.74 4.10
C CYS A 115 13.38 5.84 5.58
N ARG A 116 12.89 6.83 6.36
CA ARG A 116 13.32 7.07 7.76
C ARG A 116 12.18 7.26 8.77
N ALA A 117 10.98 6.73 8.51
CA ALA A 117 9.86 6.84 9.45
C ALA A 117 9.75 5.65 10.43
N HIS A 118 10.70 4.72 10.42
CA HIS A 118 10.77 3.56 11.33
C HIS A 118 12.18 3.41 11.93
N ASP A 119 12.72 4.49 12.50
CA ASP A 119 13.79 4.48 13.50
C ASP A 119 13.34 5.29 14.73
#